data_AF-A2BNI6-F1
#
_entry.id   AF-A2BNI6-F1
#
_cell.length_a   1.000
_cell.length_b   1.000
_cell.length_c   1.000
_cell.angle_alpha   90.00
_cell.angle_beta   90.00
_cell.angle_gamma   90.00
#
_symmetry.space_group_name_H-M   'P 1'
#
loop_
_entity.id
_entity.type
_entity.pdbx_description
1 polymer ?
#
loop_
_entity_poly.entity_id
_entity_poly.type
_entity_poly.pdbx_seq_one_letter_code
_entity_poly.pdbx_strand_id
1 'polypeptide(L)' 'MKVPDKEFFEKNKVHLEMLTIKGEWKRLDTFYDYSTAISHGVNKYFATHTAHRLVNKEGKILELFDSTLLEDVDNKE' A
#
# COMPACT_ATOMS: atom_id res chain seq x y z
N MET A 1 -14.74 -4.34 -23.47
CA MET A 1 -13.59 -4.60 -22.59
C MET A 1 -13.47 -6.11 -22.41
N LYS A 2 -12.28 -6.70 -22.63
CA LYS A 2 -12.02 -8.09 -22.21
C LYS A 2 -11.84 -8.08 -20.69
N VAL A 3 -12.62 -8.88 -19.98
CA VAL A 3 -12.43 -9.07 -18.53
C VAL A 3 -11.06 -9.74 -18.34
N PRO A 4 -10.17 -9.21 -17.49
CA PRO A 4 -8.89 -9.84 -17.21
C PRO A 4 -9.10 -11.25 -16.62
N ASP A 5 -8.18 -12.16 -16.92
CA ASP A 5 -8.22 -13.51 -16.38
C ASP A 5 -7.68 -13.58 -14.95
N LYS A 6 -7.85 -14.75 -14.32
CA LYS A 6 -7.42 -15.00 -12.95
C LYS A 6 -5.90 -14.86 -12.77
N GLU A 7 -5.12 -15.21 -13.79
CA GLU A 7 -3.66 -15.14 -13.73
C GLU A 7 -3.17 -13.69 -13.70
N PHE A 8 -3.82 -12.81 -14.48
CA PHE A 8 -3.58 -11.38 -14.43
C PHE A 8 -3.82 -10.81 -13.03
N PHE A 9 -4.93 -11.17 -12.38
CA PHE A 9 -5.23 -10.68 -11.04
C PHE A 9 -4.23 -11.17 -10.00
N GLU A 10 -3.86 -12.45 -10.03
CA GLU A 10 -2.87 -13.00 -9.09
C GLU A 10 -1.47 -12.41 -9.30
N LYS A 11 -1.10 -12.04 -10.53
CA LYS A 11 0.19 -11.39 -10.81
C LYS A 11 0.25 -9.95 -10.28
N ASN A 12 -0.85 -9.21 -10.38
CA ASN A 12 -0.93 -7.80 -9.97
C ASN A 12 -1.38 -7.61 -8.51
N LYS A 13 -1.55 -8.70 -7.77
CA LYS A 13 -1.98 -8.69 -6.38
C LYS A 13 -0.94 -8.03 -5.48
N VAL A 14 -1.40 -7.06 -4.70
CA VAL A 14 -0.59 -6.36 -3.69
C VAL A 14 -1.27 -6.44 -2.33
N HIS A 15 -0.46 -6.35 -1.28
CA HIS A 15 -0.90 -6.38 0.10
C HIS A 15 -0.50 -5.08 0.79
N LEU A 16 -1.43 -4.49 1.54
CA LEU A 16 -1.13 -3.39 2.42
C LEU A 16 -0.73 -3.97 3.79
N GLU A 17 0.40 -3.53 4.28
CA GLU A 17 0.92 -3.90 5.60
C GLU A 17 1.12 -2.66 6.45
N MET A 18 0.91 -2.80 7.77
CA MET A 18 1.10 -1.75 8.77
C MET A 18 2.22 -2.15 9.72
N LEU A 19 3.07 -1.18 10.06
CA LEU A 19 4.06 -1.35 11.11
C LEU A 19 3.38 -1.23 12.47
N THR A 20 3.46 -2.31 13.26
CA THR A 20 2.94 -2.33 14.63
C THR A 20 3.91 -1.69 15.61
N ILE A 21 3.42 -1.34 16.81
CA ILE A 21 4.25 -0.81 17.91
C ILE A 21 5.38 -1.76 18.36
N LYS A 22 5.30 -3.04 17.99
CA LYS A 22 6.33 -4.06 18.28
C LYS A 22 7.41 -4.13 17.20
N GLY A 23 7.33 -3.31 16.15
CA GLY A 23 8.25 -3.35 15.01
C GLY A 23 7.94 -4.44 13.99
N GLU A 24 6.75 -5.06 14.06
CA GLU A 24 6.32 -6.12 13.14
C GLU A 24 5.44 -5.55 12.03
N TRP A 25 5.61 -6.03 10.80
CA TRP A 25 4.73 -5.71 9.68
C TRP A 25 3.57 -6.70 9.63
N LYS A 26 2.34 -6.18 9.69
CA LYS A 26 1.12 -6.98 9.65
C LYS A 26 0.28 -6.63 8.44
N ARG A 27 -0.10 -7.66 7.66
CA ARG A 27 -1.04 -7.51 6.56
C ARG A 27 -2.41 -7.05 7.06
N LEU A 28 -2.91 -5.98 6.46
CA LEU A 28 -4.24 -5.43 6.69
C LEU A 28 -5.21 -5.85 5.60
N ASP A 29 -4.82 -5.62 4.34
CA ASP A 29 -5.70 -5.77 3.18
C ASP A 29 -4.97 -6.30 1.96
N THR A 30 -5.74 -6.67 0.94
CA THR A 30 -5.24 -7.16 -0.36
C THR A 30 -5.99 -6.48 -1.50
N PHE A 31 -5.26 -6.05 -2.51
CA PHE A 31 -5.79 -5.32 -3.64
C PHE A 31 -5.35 -5.98 -4.95
N TYR A 32 -6.20 -5.86 -5.96
CA TYR A 32 -5.94 -6.30 -7.34
C TYR A 32 -5.75 -5.11 -8.30
N ASP A 33 -5.97 -3.89 -7.79
CA ASP A 33 -5.77 -2.63 -8.49
C ASP A 33 -4.78 -1.77 -7.69
N TYR A 34 -3.71 -1.34 -8.35
CA TYR A 34 -2.62 -0.63 -7.69
C TYR A 34 -3.05 0.76 -7.23
N SER A 35 -3.78 1.51 -8.08
CA SER A 35 -4.21 2.87 -7.75
C SER A 35 -5.12 2.89 -6.51
N THR A 36 -6.05 1.95 -6.41
CA THR A 36 -6.88 1.77 -5.21
C THR A 36 -6.03 1.47 -3.97
N ALA A 37 -5.02 0.61 -4.11
CA ALA A 37 -4.12 0.27 -3.01
C ALA A 37 -3.32 1.48 -2.50
N ILE A 38 -2.86 2.35 -3.41
CA ILE A 38 -2.16 3.61 -3.09
C ILE A 38 -3.07 4.53 -2.29
N SER A 39 -4.25 4.86 -2.84
CA SER A 39 -5.19 5.77 -2.17
C SER A 39 -5.60 5.24 -0.80
N HIS A 40 -5.77 3.92 -0.67
CA HIS A 40 -6.06 3.30 0.62
C HIS A 40 -4.88 3.41 1.60
N GLY A 41 -3.65 3.15 1.15
CA GLY A 41 -2.44 3.26 1.97
C GLY A 41 -2.20 4.67 2.48
N VAL A 42 -2.34 5.68 1.62
CA VAL A 42 -2.25 7.10 1.97
C VAL A 42 -3.30 7.46 3.02
N ASN A 43 -4.57 7.12 2.79
CA ASN A 43 -5.65 7.41 3.74
C ASN A 43 -5.44 6.73 5.09
N LYS A 44 -4.92 5.50 5.10
CA LYS A 44 -4.59 4.78 6.34
C LYS A 44 -3.46 5.45 7.10
N TYR A 45 -2.39 5.85 6.41
CA TYR A 45 -1.29 6.60 7.02
C TYR A 45 -1.80 7.87 7.70
N PHE A 46 -2.58 8.70 7.01
CA PHE A 46 -3.13 9.93 7.59
C PHE A 46 -4.12 9.68 8.75
N ALA A 47 -4.84 8.57 8.73
CA ALA A 47 -5.79 8.23 9.80
C ALA A 47 -5.08 7.74 11.08
N THR A 48 -3.98 6.99 10.97
CA THR A 48 -3.36 6.32 12.12
C THR A 48 -2.00 6.90 12.51
N HIS A 49 -1.37 7.68 11.62
CA HIS A 49 0.01 8.16 11.75
C HIS A 49 1.04 7.04 11.98
N THR A 50 0.71 5.82 11.54
CA THR A 50 1.63 4.67 11.56
C THR A 50 2.15 4.38 10.16
N ALA A 51 3.40 3.95 10.05
CA ALA A 51 3.96 3.59 8.76
C ALA A 51 3.19 2.41 8.13
N HIS A 52 2.90 2.54 6.84
CA HIS A 52 2.33 1.48 6.02
C HIS A 52 3.22 1.19 4.83
N ARG A 53 3.05 0.03 4.19
CA ARG A 53 3.72 -0.31 2.94
C ARG A 53 2.85 -1.16 2.04
N LEU A 54 3.00 -0.99 0.73
CA LEU A 54 2.48 -1.94 -0.24
C LEU A 54 3.56 -2.94 -0.60
N VAL A 55 3.23 -4.23 -0.54
CA VAL A 55 4.10 -5.32 -0.97
C VAL A 55 3.43 -6.15 -2.06
N ASN A 56 4.21 -6.64 -3.01
CA ASN A 56 3.71 -7.61 -3.99
C ASN A 56 3.68 -9.04 -3.40
N LYS A 57 3.20 -10.00 -4.18
CA LYS A 57 3.17 -11.43 -3.80
C LYS A 57 4.55 -12.03 -3.47
N GLU A 58 5.62 -11.45 -3.99
CA GLU A 58 7.02 -11.88 -3.76
C GLU A 58 7.60 -11.25 -2.49
N GLY A 59 6.84 -10.41 -1.78
CA GLY A 59 7.29 -9.67 -0.61
C GLY A 59 8.13 -8.44 -0.92
N LYS A 60 8.25 -8.05 -2.21
CA LYS A 60 8.92 -6.81 -2.60
C LYS A 60 8.08 -5.61 -2.20
N ILE A 61 8.70 -4.67 -1.50
CA ILE A 61 8.09 -3.36 -1.19
C ILE A 61 7.98 -2.56 -2.49
N LEU A 62 6.76 -2.16 -2.81
CA LEU A 62 6.46 -1.31 -3.96
C LEU A 62 6.35 0.15 -3.55
N GLU A 63 5.75 0.42 -2.40
CA GLU A 63 5.62 1.77 -1.83
C GLU A 63 5.71 1.75 -0.31
N LEU A 64 6.16 2.87 0.24
CA LEU A 64 6.22 3.15 1.67
C LEU A 64 5.42 4.41 1.96
N PHE A 65 4.54 4.34 2.96
CA PHE A 65 3.76 5.47 3.44
C PHE A 65 4.23 5.80 4.86
N ASP A 66 5.06 6.84 4.98
CA ASP A 66 5.62 7.31 6.24
C ASP A 66 5.67 8.85 6.28
N SER A 67 6.43 9.43 7.20
CA SER A 67 6.56 10.88 7.37
C SER A 67 7.03 11.62 6.12
N THR A 68 7.73 10.95 5.20
CA THR A 68 8.15 11.58 3.93
C THR A 68 6.97 11.97 3.05
N LEU A 69 5.81 11.32 3.20
CA LEU A 69 4.60 11.73 2.49
C LEU A 69 4.10 13.11 2.89
N LEU A 70 4.36 13.54 4.13
CA LEU A 70 3.97 14.88 4.58
C LEU A 70 4.82 15.93 3.86
N GLU A 71 6.12 15.67 3.73
CA GLU A 71 7.06 16.54 3.00
C GLU A 71 6.69 16.66 1.52
N ASP A 72 6.22 15.58 0.89
CA ASP A 72 5.78 15.58 -0.51
C ASP A 72 4.45 16.31 -0.76
N VAL A 73 3.58 16.41 0.26
CA VAL A 73 2.32 17.16 0.17
C VAL A 73 2.59 18.66 0.34
N ASP A 74 3.42 19.04 1.31
CA ASP A 74 3.74 20.45 1.58
C ASP A 74 4.53 21.11 0.44
N ASN A 75 5.29 20.35 -0.34
CA ASN A 75 6.06 20.85 -1.49
C ASN A 75 5.26 20.98 -2.80
N LYS A 76 3.97 20.63 -2.80
CA LYS A 76 3.07 20.71 -3.98
C LYS A 76 2.04 21.84 -3.91
N GLU A 77 2.04 22.63 -2.82
CA GLU A 77 1.29 23.89 -2.69
C GLU A 77 2.13 25.09 -3.16
#